data_AF-A0A9N9PDK6-F1
#
_entry.id   AF-A0A9N9PDK6-F1
#
_cell.length_a   1.000
_cell.length_b   1.000
_cell.length_c   1.000
_cell.angle_alpha   90.00
_cell.angle_beta   90.00
_cell.angle_gamma   90.00
#
_symmetry.space_group_name_H-M   'P 1'
#
loop_
_entity.id
_entity.type
_entity.pdbx_description
1 polymer ?
#
loop_
_entity_poly.entity_id
_entity_poly.type
_entity_poly.pdbx_seq_one_letter_code
_entity_poly.pdbx_strand_id
1 'polypeptide(L)'
;SRIQIPNRPNSATQKQIMSYIKESYENVYKEESIDKEAAQQLTKNLAQVSSEQNLALTKPISAEEVSQVIDKLSNNKTSGLDGLTYEFFKDTKEIIVPKLAD
;
A
#
# COMPACT_ATOMS: atom_id res chain seq x y z
N SER A 1 1.09 -19.25 -12.41
CA SER A 1 -0.38 -19.33 -12.57
C SER A 1 -0.78 -18.84 -13.95
N ARG A 2 -1.63 -19.57 -14.70
CA ARG A 2 -2.18 -19.11 -15.99
C ARG A 2 -3.56 -18.51 -15.75
N ILE A 3 -3.78 -17.28 -16.21
CA ILE A 3 -5.09 -16.62 -16.11
C ILE A 3 -6.06 -17.34 -17.05
N GLN A 4 -7.11 -17.94 -16.51
CA GLN A 4 -8.17 -18.60 -17.28
C GLN A 4 -9.39 -17.69 -17.30
N ILE A 5 -9.99 -17.51 -18.48
CA ILE A 5 -11.27 -16.81 -18.62
C ILE A 5 -12.36 -17.79 -18.14
N PRO A 6 -13.19 -17.43 -17.13
CA PRO A 6 -14.27 -18.28 -16.66
C PRO A 6 -15.22 -18.67 -17.81
N ASN A 7 -15.69 -19.92 -17.83
CA ASN A 7 -16.66 -20.44 -18.80
C ASN A 7 -16.24 -20.40 -20.29
N ARG A 8 -14.94 -20.31 -20.61
CA ARG A 8 -14.43 -20.50 -21.99
C ARG A 8 -13.58 -21.77 -22.10
N PRO A 9 -13.75 -22.59 -23.17
CA PRO A 9 -12.82 -23.68 -23.47
C PRO A 9 -11.41 -23.11 -23.74
N ASN A 10 -10.38 -23.94 -23.52
CA ASN A 10 -8.93 -23.65 -23.48
C ASN A 10 -8.28 -23.04 -24.76
N SER A 11 -9.02 -22.30 -25.60
CA SER A 11 -8.58 -21.73 -26.88
C SER A 11 -8.64 -20.20 -26.94
N ALA A 12 -8.66 -19.51 -25.79
CA ALA A 12 -8.61 -18.06 -25.78
C ALA A 12 -7.26 -17.54 -26.29
N THR A 13 -7.31 -16.66 -27.29
CA THR A 13 -6.13 -15.95 -27.80
C THR A 13 -5.54 -15.04 -26.72
N GLN A 14 -4.23 -14.75 -26.81
CA GLN A 14 -3.56 -13.81 -25.91
C GLN A 14 -4.28 -12.45 -25.86
N LYS A 15 -4.81 -11.97 -26.99
CA LYS A 15 -5.60 -10.73 -27.05
C LYS A 15 -6.87 -10.82 -26.19
N GLN A 16 -7.60 -11.92 -26.26
CA GLN A 16 -8.80 -12.15 -25.44
C GLN A 16 -8.46 -12.24 -23.96
N ILE A 17 -7.34 -12.85 -23.59
CA ILE A 17 -6.86 -12.90 -22.20
C ILE A 17 -6.55 -11.48 -21.70
N MET A 18 -5.82 -10.69 -22.48
CA MET A 18 -5.48 -9.31 -22.11
C MET A 18 -6.71 -8.40 -22.01
N SER A 19 -7.67 -8.51 -22.94
CA SER A 19 -8.95 -7.80 -22.87
C SER A 19 -9.73 -8.19 -21.61
N TYR A 20 -9.83 -9.48 -21.30
CA TYR A 20 -10.52 -9.95 -20.10
C TYR A 20 -9.87 -9.42 -18.82
N ILE A 21 -8.54 -9.43 -18.72
CA ILE A 21 -7.82 -8.87 -17.57
C ILE A 21 -8.15 -7.38 -17.44
N LYS A 22 -8.02 -6.62 -18.54
CA LYS A 22 -8.32 -5.19 -18.53
C LYS A 22 -9.75 -4.93 -18.05
N GLU A 23 -10.75 -5.55 -18.68
CA GLU A 23 -12.16 -5.37 -18.34
C GLU A 23 -12.47 -5.80 -16.91
N SER A 24 -11.84 -6.87 -16.42
CA SER A 24 -12.03 -7.34 -15.05
C SER A 24 -11.51 -6.33 -14.03
N TYR A 25 -10.29 -5.81 -14.23
CA TYR A 25 -9.72 -4.81 -13.34
C TYR A 25 -10.44 -3.46 -13.47
N GLU A 26 -10.79 -3.05 -14.68
CA GLU A 26 -11.56 -1.82 -14.92
C GLU A 26 -12.92 -1.86 -14.19
N ASN A 27 -13.58 -3.02 -14.16
CA ASN A 27 -14.82 -3.18 -13.39
C ASN A 27 -14.61 -3.23 -11.87
N VAL A 28 -13.51 -3.82 -11.38
CA VAL A 28 -13.19 -3.87 -9.94
C VAL A 28 -12.79 -2.50 -9.40
N TYR A 29 -12.09 -1.71 -10.21
CA TYR A 29 -11.56 -0.40 -9.84
C TYR A 29 -12.33 0.77 -10.45
N LYS A 30 -13.54 0.52 -10.99
CA LYS A 30 -14.41 1.59 -11.45
C LYS A 30 -14.78 2.49 -10.26
N GLU A 31 -14.94 3.78 -10.51
CA GLU A 31 -15.46 4.69 -9.49
C GLU A 31 -16.91 4.31 -9.16
N GLU A 32 -17.17 4.04 -7.89
CA GLU A 32 -18.52 3.83 -7.37
C GLU A 32 -18.90 4.99 -6.46
N SER A 33 -20.18 5.37 -6.47
CA SER A 33 -20.69 6.40 -5.58
C SER A 33 -20.64 5.93 -4.14
N ILE A 34 -20.00 6.70 -3.27
CA ILE A 34 -19.95 6.42 -1.84
C ILE A 34 -21.25 6.90 -1.19
N ASP A 35 -21.95 5.99 -0.52
CA ASP A 35 -23.02 6.36 0.41
C ASP A 35 -22.39 6.96 1.68
N LYS A 36 -22.37 8.30 1.74
CA LYS A 36 -21.80 9.05 2.85
C LYS A 36 -22.55 8.80 4.16
N GLU A 37 -23.85 8.54 4.11
CA GLU A 37 -24.65 8.31 5.31
C GLU A 37 -24.31 6.93 5.90
N ALA A 38 -24.29 5.90 5.06
CA ALA A 38 -23.87 4.57 5.49
C ALA A 38 -22.45 4.55 6.06
N ALA A 39 -21.50 5.24 5.39
CA ALA A 39 -20.13 5.36 5.87
C ALA A 39 -20.06 6.04 7.26
N GLN A 40 -20.78 7.14 7.45
CA GLN A 40 -20.86 7.82 8.75
C GLN A 40 -21.50 6.93 9.83
N GLN A 41 -22.57 6.21 9.50
CA GLN A 41 -23.22 5.31 10.46
C GLN A 41 -22.30 4.17 10.91
N LEU A 42 -21.46 3.65 10.02
CA LEU A 42 -20.47 2.61 10.33
C LEU A 42 -19.29 3.16 11.16
N THR A 43 -18.84 4.39 10.91
CA THR A 43 -17.64 4.94 11.56
C THR A 43 -17.90 5.80 12.80
N LYS A 44 -19.14 6.21 13.06
CA LYS A 44 -19.48 7.15 14.16
C LYS A 44 -18.98 6.76 15.56
N ASN A 45 -18.82 5.46 15.81
CA ASN A 45 -18.38 4.94 17.11
C ASN A 45 -16.86 4.69 17.17
N LEU A 46 -16.13 4.92 16.08
CA LEU A 46 -14.67 4.82 16.05
C LEU A 46 -14.06 6.10 16.62
N ALA A 47 -12.89 5.97 17.24
CA ALA A 47 -12.09 7.11 17.66
C ALA A 47 -11.81 8.01 16.43
N GLN A 48 -12.26 9.26 16.51
CA GLN A 48 -12.05 10.24 15.46
C GLN A 48 -10.76 11.00 15.74
N VAL A 49 -9.96 11.22 14.69
CA VAL A 49 -8.82 12.13 14.77
C VAL A 49 -9.32 13.57 14.70
N SER A 50 -8.70 14.45 15.47
CA SER A 50 -8.90 15.90 15.32
C SER A 50 -8.41 16.38 13.95
N SER A 51 -8.86 17.55 13.53
CA SER A 51 -8.38 18.17 12.28
C SER A 51 -6.86 18.35 12.27
N GLU A 52 -6.27 18.67 13.41
CA GLU A 52 -4.81 18.82 13.59
C GLU A 52 -4.08 17.50 13.42
N GLN A 53 -4.59 16.42 14.06
CA GLN A 53 -4.04 15.07 13.89
C GLN A 53 -4.18 14.59 12.45
N ASN A 54 -5.32 14.83 11.82
CA ASN A 54 -5.53 14.46 10.42
C ASN A 54 -4.52 15.18 9.51
N LEU A 55 -4.32 16.48 9.72
CA LEU A 55 -3.30 17.23 8.98
C LEU A 55 -1.90 16.64 9.20
N ALA A 56 -1.56 16.32 10.46
CA ALA A 56 -0.28 15.71 10.82
C ALA A 56 -0.09 14.29 10.25
N LEU A 57 -1.16 13.54 9.99
CA LEU A 57 -1.10 12.23 9.33
C LEU A 57 -0.95 12.33 7.82
N THR A 58 -1.45 13.42 7.23
CA THR A 58 -1.38 13.67 5.77
C THR A 58 -0.13 14.41 5.32
N LYS A 59 0.68 14.93 6.25
CA LYS A 59 1.91 15.65 5.91
C LYS A 59 2.95 14.68 5.29
N PRO A 60 3.84 15.17 4.41
CA PRO A 60 4.97 14.38 3.94
C PRO A 60 5.84 13.86 5.10
N ILE A 61 6.37 12.65 4.95
CA ILE A 61 7.28 12.05 5.93
C ILE A 61 8.62 12.77 5.83
N SER A 62 9.12 13.27 6.96
CA SER A 62 10.40 13.96 7.01
C SER A 62 11.59 13.00 7.11
N ALA A 63 12.75 13.41 6.60
CA ALA A 63 14.00 12.69 6.75
C ALA A 63 14.36 12.41 8.22
N GLU A 64 14.03 13.35 9.12
CA GLU A 64 14.22 13.23 10.56
C GLU A 64 13.37 12.09 11.14
N GLU A 65 12.09 12.00 10.75
CA GLU A 65 11.20 10.91 11.17
C GLU A 65 11.73 9.54 10.71
N VAL A 66 12.16 9.43 9.45
CA VAL A 66 12.76 8.18 8.92
C VAL A 66 14.04 7.82 9.70
N SER A 67 14.92 8.81 9.89
CA SER A 67 16.17 8.67 10.62
C SER A 67 15.96 8.14 12.03
N GLN A 68 15.02 8.73 12.78
CA GLN A 68 14.69 8.32 14.15
C GLN A 68 14.07 6.93 14.22
N VAL A 69 13.30 6.52 13.22
CA VAL A 69 12.73 5.16 13.16
C VAL A 69 13.84 4.13 12.96
N ILE A 70 14.77 4.38 12.03
CA ILE A 70 15.90 3.48 11.76
C ILE A 70 16.73 3.25 13.02
N ASP A 71 16.98 4.31 13.80
CA ASP A 71 17.76 4.23 15.04
C ASP A 71 17.08 3.35 16.10
N LYS A 72 15.75 3.31 16.11
CA LYS A 72 14.95 2.53 17.07
C LYS A 72 14.73 1.08 16.65
N LEU A 73 15.13 0.68 15.44
CA LEU A 73 15.00 -0.70 15.00
C LEU A 73 15.81 -1.64 15.90
N SER A 74 15.26 -2.81 16.20
CA SER A 74 15.95 -3.80 17.05
C SER A 74 16.87 -4.70 16.23
N ASN A 75 18.02 -5.09 16.77
CA ASN A 75 18.94 -5.97 16.05
C ASN A 75 18.46 -7.44 16.09
N ASN A 76 18.95 -8.23 15.14
CA ASN A 76 18.73 -9.67 15.01
C ASN A 76 17.25 -10.05 14.83
N LYS A 77 16.47 -9.16 14.21
CA LYS A 77 15.11 -9.49 13.77
C LYS A 77 15.17 -10.26 12.45
N THR A 78 14.30 -11.24 12.32
CA THR A 78 14.12 -11.97 11.07
C THR A 78 13.72 -10.99 9.98
N SER A 79 14.36 -11.09 8.82
CA SER A 79 14.04 -10.28 7.64
C SER A 79 12.60 -10.48 7.19
N GLY A 80 12.05 -9.46 6.53
CA GLY A 80 10.74 -9.54 5.89
C GLY A 80 10.75 -10.40 4.62
N LEU A 81 9.67 -10.30 3.85
CA LEU A 81 9.53 -10.97 2.55
C LEU A 81 10.55 -10.44 1.51
N ASP A 82 11.11 -9.25 1.74
CA ASP A 82 12.15 -8.63 0.93
C ASP A 82 13.57 -9.17 1.24
N GLY A 83 13.73 -9.92 2.34
CA GLY A 83 15.03 -10.45 2.76
C GLY A 83 15.98 -9.40 3.37
N LEU A 84 15.56 -8.16 3.56
CA LEU A 84 16.40 -7.11 4.14
C LEU A 84 16.30 -7.12 5.67
N THR A 85 17.44 -7.02 6.36
CA THR A 85 17.48 -6.96 7.82
C THR A 85 17.43 -5.53 8.32
N TYR A 86 17.17 -5.32 9.61
CA TYR A 86 17.18 -3.99 10.19
C TYR A 86 18.58 -3.37 10.22
N GLU A 87 19.62 -4.20 10.34
CA GLU A 87 21.02 -3.79 10.23
C GLU A 87 21.33 -3.18 8.86
N PHE A 88 20.77 -3.75 7.78
CA PHE A 88 20.93 -3.16 6.45
C PHE A 88 20.47 -1.70 6.42
N PHE A 89 19.31 -1.38 7.00
CA PHE A 89 18.80 -0.01 7.04
C PHE A 89 19.65 0.91 7.93
N LYS A 90 20.22 0.38 9.01
CA LYS A 90 21.14 1.13 9.88
C LYS A 90 22.46 1.44 9.17
N ASP A 91 23.04 0.45 8.51
CA ASP A 91 24.33 0.56 7.82
C ASP A 91 24.23 1.43 6.56
N THR A 92 23.06 1.48 5.92
CA THR A 92 22.82 2.27 4.70
C THR A 92 22.02 3.55 4.94
N LYS A 93 21.84 3.94 6.21
CA LYS A 93 20.98 5.06 6.65
C LYS A 93 21.18 6.34 5.83
N GLU A 94 22.44 6.73 5.62
CA GLU A 94 22.80 7.95 4.88
C GLU A 94 22.32 7.94 3.41
N ILE A 95 22.17 6.76 2.81
CA ILE A 95 21.75 6.59 1.42
C ILE A 95 20.22 6.51 1.33
N ILE A 96 19.58 5.82 2.27
CA ILE A 96 18.14 5.52 2.21
C ILE A 96 17.28 6.66 2.74
N VAL A 97 17.73 7.40 3.76
CA VAL A 97 16.91 8.44 4.40
C VAL A 97 16.49 9.52 3.39
N PRO A 98 17.39 10.05 2.54
CA PRO A 98 16.98 11.01 1.51
C PRO A 98 15.95 10.42 0.53
N LYS A 99 16.12 9.15 0.13
CA LYS A 99 15.24 8.49 -0.86
C LYS A 99 13.85 8.16 -0.35
N LEU A 100 13.68 8.02 0.96
CA LEU A 100 12.40 7.65 1.60
C LEU A 100 11.60 8.87 2.05
N ALA A 101 12.23 10.04 2.11
CA ALA A 101 11.60 11.30 2.51
C ALA A 101 11.25 12.21 1.32
N ASP A 102 11.56 11.78 0.08
CA ASP A 102 11.19 12.41 -1.19
C ASP A 102 9.82 11.91 -1.68
#